data_AF-A0A662HAX3-F1
#
_entry.id   AF-A0A662HAX3-F1
#
_cell.length_a   1.000
_cell.length_b   1.000
_cell.length_c   1.000
_cell.angle_alpha   90.00
_cell.angle_beta   90.00
_cell.angle_gamma   90.00
#
_symmetry.space_group_name_H-M   'P 1'
#
loop_
_entity.id
_entity.type
_entity.pdbx_description
1 polymer ?
#
loop_
_entity_poly.entity_id
_entity_poly.type
_entity_poly.pdbx_seq_one_letter_code
_entity_poly.pdbx_strand_id
1 'polypeptide(L)'
;MIKNSNKVFIEPKIKMNGENMNSALLVTLNSSLEIKDVIMNIITSIINAIPSIIAALIIIGIGYIIGEGVGKAVNKLIEITKIEENFDKTETGKAFRQAGIDLSSFIGSLTKAFVVVISLAVALQVLNIGGPVSQYIIFIADYLPRIIGAVLVLTLGVVLFEFLTSFIAKAFSTTLPERHRELADLLKDLIMIGLIAVLVTVALNMLLLPGEYVYPLILGAVIIGVGISITERLVNSIAEDHEEFKPVAGHAKFLLYLIFIVVGVAGMFSSFPGTSGVIANVAWGVAIAAALMLVPVIYRLSKDLVKQS
;
A
#
# COMPACT_ATOMS: atom_id res chain seq x y z
N MET A 1 59.07 -60.28 37.86
CA MET A 1 60.46 -60.21 37.38
C MET A 1 60.45 -59.47 36.05
N ILE A 2 61.17 -58.36 35.97
CA ILE A 2 61.21 -57.41 34.85
C ILE A 2 61.97 -58.02 33.67
N LYS A 3 61.49 -57.86 32.42
CA LYS A 3 62.39 -57.62 31.28
C LYS A 3 61.73 -56.85 30.13
N ASN A 4 62.23 -55.63 29.99
CA ASN A 4 62.13 -54.67 28.90
C ASN A 4 62.81 -55.19 27.61
N SER A 5 62.39 -54.75 26.42
CA SER A 5 63.23 -54.09 25.39
C SER A 5 62.67 -54.18 23.95
N ASN A 6 62.52 -53.01 23.33
CA ASN A 6 62.67 -52.68 21.90
C ASN A 6 61.76 -53.36 20.84
N LYS A 7 60.75 -52.61 20.36
CA LYS A 7 60.25 -52.73 18.99
C LYS A 7 60.75 -51.55 18.15
N VAL A 8 61.61 -51.89 17.20
CA VAL A 8 62.23 -51.01 16.20
C VAL A 8 61.15 -50.43 15.27
N PHE A 9 61.19 -49.12 15.08
CA PHE A 9 60.41 -48.40 14.06
C PHE A 9 61.02 -48.73 12.69
N ILE A 10 60.31 -49.52 11.88
CA ILE A 10 60.73 -49.84 10.51
C ILE A 10 60.01 -48.88 9.58
N GLU A 11 60.71 -47.84 9.10
CA GLU A 11 60.25 -47.04 7.96
C GLU A 11 60.18 -47.94 6.71
N PRO A 12 59.04 -48.03 6.00
CA PRO A 12 58.99 -48.77 4.75
C PRO A 12 59.69 -47.93 3.67
N LYS A 13 60.91 -48.32 3.28
CA LYS A 13 61.53 -47.85 2.04
C LYS A 13 60.71 -48.36 0.85
N ILE A 14 59.84 -47.51 0.32
CA ILE A 14 59.14 -47.77 -0.94
C ILE A 14 60.18 -47.73 -2.07
N LYS A 15 60.58 -48.89 -2.58
CA LYS A 15 61.31 -48.98 -3.85
C LYS A 15 60.34 -48.62 -4.97
N MET A 16 60.48 -47.43 -5.55
CA MET A 16 59.74 -47.05 -6.76
C MET A 16 60.28 -47.85 -7.96
N ASN A 17 59.47 -48.75 -8.51
CA ASN A 17 59.71 -49.43 -9.78
C ASN A 17 59.34 -48.50 -10.96
N GLY A 18 59.97 -48.66 -12.12
CA GLY A 18 59.79 -47.80 -13.31
C GLY A 18 58.35 -47.71 -13.83
N GLU A 19 57.51 -48.72 -13.60
CA GLU A 19 56.07 -48.68 -13.89
C GLU A 19 55.33 -47.64 -13.02
N ASN A 20 55.73 -47.49 -11.75
CA ASN A 20 55.11 -46.57 -10.80
C ASN A 20 55.51 -45.11 -11.08
N MET A 21 56.71 -44.89 -11.65
CA MET A 21 57.15 -43.57 -12.11
C MET A 21 56.38 -43.13 -13.36
N ASN A 22 56.09 -44.06 -14.29
CA ASN A 22 55.29 -43.75 -15.47
C ASN A 22 53.84 -43.44 -15.10
N SER A 23 53.22 -44.17 -14.18
CA SER A 23 51.87 -43.86 -13.69
C SER A 23 51.82 -42.53 -12.92
N ALA A 24 52.83 -42.23 -12.09
CA ALA A 24 52.90 -40.96 -11.37
C ALA A 24 53.12 -39.76 -12.30
N LEU A 25 53.95 -39.93 -13.35
CA LEU A 25 54.11 -38.93 -14.41
C LEU A 25 52.81 -38.74 -15.21
N LEU A 26 52.08 -39.80 -15.55
CA LEU A 26 50.80 -39.70 -16.25
C LEU A 26 49.73 -39.00 -15.40
N VAL A 27 49.66 -39.26 -14.09
CA VAL A 27 48.75 -38.56 -13.16
C VAL A 27 49.14 -37.08 -12.99
N THR A 28 50.44 -36.78 -12.88
CA THR A 28 50.93 -35.39 -12.77
C THR A 28 50.72 -34.61 -14.07
N LEU A 29 50.89 -35.26 -15.23
CA LEU A 29 50.59 -34.66 -16.54
C LEU A 29 49.08 -34.44 -16.71
N ASN A 30 48.21 -35.39 -16.37
CA ASN A 30 46.75 -35.21 -16.43
C ASN A 30 46.24 -34.11 -15.50
N SER A 31 46.72 -34.05 -14.25
CA SER A 31 46.32 -32.99 -13.32
C SER A 31 46.79 -31.59 -13.75
N SER A 32 47.95 -31.49 -14.41
CA SER A 32 48.42 -30.23 -15.01
C SER A 32 47.60 -29.80 -16.23
N LEU A 33 47.03 -30.76 -16.98
CA LEU A 33 46.10 -30.51 -18.08
C LEU A 33 44.74 -30.04 -17.54
N GLU A 34 44.24 -30.63 -16.45
CA GLU A 34 42.99 -30.20 -15.81
C GLU A 34 43.05 -28.78 -15.25
N ILE A 35 44.15 -28.39 -14.58
CA ILE A 35 44.33 -27.02 -14.08
C ILE A 35 44.42 -26.02 -15.23
N LYS A 36 45.14 -26.39 -16.30
CA LYS A 36 45.23 -25.56 -17.51
C LYS A 36 43.85 -25.36 -18.14
N ASP A 37 43.04 -26.41 -18.22
CA ASP A 37 41.69 -26.34 -18.78
C ASP A 37 40.75 -25.50 -17.91
N VAL A 38 40.83 -25.61 -16.58
CA VAL A 38 40.08 -24.75 -15.65
C VAL A 38 40.48 -23.27 -15.82
N ILE A 39 41.78 -22.96 -15.89
CA ILE A 39 42.27 -21.59 -16.09
C ILE A 39 41.84 -21.06 -17.46
N MET A 40 41.96 -21.87 -18.52
CA MET A 40 41.54 -21.48 -19.87
C MET A 40 40.03 -21.23 -19.92
N ASN A 41 39.23 -22.06 -19.26
CA ASN A 41 37.78 -21.85 -19.16
C ASN A 41 37.44 -20.53 -18.43
N ILE A 42 38.12 -20.21 -17.33
CA ILE A 42 37.92 -18.93 -16.61
C ILE A 42 38.33 -17.74 -17.50
N ILE A 43 39.47 -17.80 -18.17
CA ILE A 43 39.93 -16.74 -19.07
C ILE A 43 38.94 -16.55 -20.23
N THR A 44 38.48 -17.63 -20.85
CA THR A 44 37.48 -17.59 -21.91
C THR A 44 36.16 -17.00 -21.41
N SER A 45 35.71 -17.35 -20.20
CA SER A 45 34.53 -16.73 -19.59
C SER A 45 34.70 -15.22 -19.36
N ILE A 46 35.87 -14.76 -18.88
CA ILE A 46 36.16 -13.34 -18.68
C ILE A 46 36.16 -12.60 -20.03
N ILE A 47 36.84 -13.13 -21.05
CA ILE A 47 36.89 -12.53 -22.39
C ILE A 47 35.48 -12.43 -22.99
N ASN A 48 34.67 -13.48 -22.84
CA ASN A 48 33.29 -13.51 -23.34
C ASN A 48 32.34 -12.57 -22.56
N ALA A 49 32.71 -12.15 -21.34
CA ALA A 49 31.95 -11.18 -20.56
C ALA A 49 32.27 -9.71 -20.92
N ILE A 50 33.40 -9.43 -21.58
CA ILE A 50 33.77 -8.05 -21.95
C ILE A 50 32.68 -7.36 -22.80
N PRO A 51 32.16 -8.00 -23.87
CA PRO A 51 31.11 -7.39 -24.69
C PRO A 51 29.83 -7.06 -23.91
N SER A 52 29.38 -7.94 -23.01
CA SER A 52 28.17 -7.72 -22.22
C SER A 52 28.36 -6.62 -21.17
N ILE A 53 29.55 -6.51 -20.58
CA ILE A 53 29.91 -5.39 -19.68
C ILE A 53 29.83 -4.05 -20.42
N ILE A 54 30.39 -3.96 -21.64
CA ILE A 54 30.32 -2.74 -22.45
C ILE A 54 28.87 -2.39 -22.78
N ALA A 55 28.08 -3.37 -23.23
CA ALA A 55 26.68 -3.16 -23.56
C ALA A 55 25.87 -2.64 -22.35
N ALA A 56 26.10 -3.20 -21.16
CA ALA A 56 25.46 -2.73 -19.94
C ALA A 56 25.86 -1.33 -19.50
N LEU A 57 27.14 -0.96 -19.62
CA LEU A 57 27.57 0.41 -19.34
C LEU A 57 26.89 1.42 -20.27
N ILE A 58 26.72 1.06 -21.54
CA ILE A 58 25.97 1.87 -22.51
C ILE A 58 24.50 2.00 -22.08
N ILE A 59 23.85 0.90 -21.70
CA ILE A 59 22.45 0.90 -21.25
C ILE A 59 22.26 1.78 -20.01
N ILE A 60 23.14 1.67 -19.01
CA ILE A 60 23.11 2.50 -17.81
C ILE A 60 23.26 3.98 -18.17
N GLY A 61 24.22 4.30 -19.05
CA GLY A 61 24.43 5.66 -19.55
C GLY A 61 23.20 6.24 -20.24
N ILE A 62 22.58 5.47 -21.14
CA ILE A 62 21.33 5.86 -21.82
C ILE A 62 20.20 6.08 -20.80
N GLY A 63 20.04 5.15 -19.85
CA GLY A 63 19.03 5.27 -18.81
C GLY A 63 19.19 6.50 -17.94
N TYR A 64 20.42 6.89 -17.62
CA TYR A 64 20.69 8.13 -16.88
C TYR A 64 20.23 9.38 -17.65
N ILE A 65 20.53 9.45 -18.96
CA ILE A 65 20.13 10.56 -19.83
C ILE A 65 18.60 10.61 -19.96
N ILE A 66 17.95 9.48 -20.24
CA ILE A 66 16.49 9.39 -20.33
C ILE A 66 15.85 9.77 -19.00
N GLY A 67 16.37 9.25 -17.89
CA GLY A 67 15.86 9.52 -16.55
C GLY A 67 15.89 11.00 -16.19
N GLU A 68 16.92 11.71 -16.63
CA GLU A 68 16.98 13.16 -16.45
C GLU A 68 15.92 13.91 -17.28
N GLY A 69 15.65 13.47 -18.50
CA GLY A 69 14.58 14.03 -19.33
C GLY A 69 13.19 13.78 -18.72
N VAL A 70 12.91 12.53 -18.34
CA VAL A 70 11.61 12.13 -17.76
C VAL A 70 11.38 12.81 -16.41
N GLY A 71 12.39 12.84 -15.54
CA GLY A 71 12.29 13.51 -14.24
C GLY A 71 11.96 15.01 -14.36
N LYS A 72 12.56 15.71 -15.33
CA LYS A 72 12.23 17.11 -15.64
C LYS A 72 10.80 17.28 -16.14
N ALA A 73 10.33 16.38 -17.00
CA ALA A 73 8.95 16.41 -17.50
C ALA A 73 7.91 16.20 -16.39
N VAL A 74 8.15 15.23 -15.49
CA VAL A 74 7.27 14.96 -14.34
C VAL A 74 7.27 16.12 -13.36
N ASN A 75 8.44 16.68 -13.03
CA ASN A 75 8.53 17.87 -12.21
C ASN A 75 7.65 19.00 -12.79
N LYS A 76 7.79 19.25 -14.10
CA LYS A 76 7.02 20.30 -14.77
C LYS A 76 5.51 20.07 -14.74
N LEU A 77 5.07 18.81 -14.85
CA LEU A 77 3.66 18.45 -14.78
C LEU A 77 3.06 18.74 -13.39
N ILE A 78 3.83 18.46 -12.33
CA ILE A 78 3.39 18.71 -10.94
C ILE A 78 3.29 20.21 -10.65
N GLU A 79 4.26 21.00 -11.13
CA GLU A 79 4.19 22.47 -11.04
C GLU A 79 2.92 23.01 -11.72
N ILE A 80 2.61 22.53 -12.94
CA ILE A 80 1.46 23.01 -13.73
C ILE A 80 0.12 22.66 -13.07
N THR A 81 0.05 21.51 -12.40
CA THR A 81 -1.20 20.99 -11.80
C THR A 81 -1.52 21.57 -10.42
N LYS A 82 -0.69 22.47 -9.88
CA LYS A 82 -0.86 23.12 -8.56
C LYS A 82 -0.98 22.15 -7.37
N ILE A 83 -0.55 20.92 -7.55
CA ILE A 83 -0.58 19.89 -6.50
C ILE A 83 0.34 20.30 -5.35
N GLU A 84 1.46 20.94 -5.67
CA GLU A 84 2.38 21.51 -4.71
C GLU A 84 1.69 22.53 -3.79
N GLU A 85 0.88 23.44 -4.34
CA GLU A 85 0.12 24.43 -3.55
C GLU A 85 -0.86 23.79 -2.55
N ASN A 86 -1.44 22.64 -2.91
CA ASN A 86 -2.36 21.92 -2.03
C ASN A 86 -1.62 21.05 -1.01
N PHE A 87 -0.49 20.47 -1.38
CA PHE A 87 0.36 19.71 -0.48
C PHE A 87 0.96 20.59 0.61
N ASP A 88 1.43 21.80 0.26
CA ASP A 88 2.02 22.75 1.21
C ASP A 88 1.06 23.23 2.29
N LYS A 89 -0.25 23.15 2.05
CA LYS A 89 -1.28 23.49 3.05
C LYS A 89 -1.39 22.42 4.14
N THR A 90 -0.87 21.22 3.91
CA THR A 90 -0.87 20.12 4.88
C THR A 90 0.28 20.26 5.87
N GLU A 91 0.14 19.67 7.07
CA GLU A 91 1.23 19.64 8.06
C GLU A 91 2.49 18.95 7.52
N THR A 92 2.32 17.93 6.67
CA THR A 92 3.42 17.23 6.00
C THR A 92 4.13 18.12 4.96
N GLY A 93 3.39 18.90 4.18
CA GLY A 93 3.96 19.82 3.20
C GLY A 93 4.75 20.96 3.85
N LYS A 94 4.24 21.50 4.96
CA LYS A 94 4.97 22.49 5.77
C LYS A 94 6.31 21.93 6.26
N ALA A 95 6.36 20.68 6.71
CA ALA A 95 7.59 20.02 7.15
C ALA A 95 8.58 19.81 5.99
N PHE A 96 8.10 19.43 4.80
CA PHE A 96 8.95 19.30 3.60
C PHE A 96 9.56 20.64 3.18
N ARG A 97 8.76 21.70 3.18
CA ARG A 97 9.21 23.05 2.84
C ARG A 97 10.19 23.61 3.87
N GLN A 98 10.00 23.30 5.16
CA GLN A 98 10.98 23.61 6.22
C GLN A 98 12.31 22.87 6.02
N ALA A 99 12.30 21.68 5.41
CA ALA A 99 13.51 20.96 5.02
C ALA A 99 14.13 21.46 3.70
N GLY A 100 13.54 22.47 3.05
CA GLY A 100 14.01 23.01 1.77
C GLY A 100 13.76 22.08 0.58
N ILE A 101 12.77 21.19 0.68
CA ILE A 101 12.44 20.19 -0.35
C ILE A 101 11.08 20.52 -0.95
N ASP A 102 11.03 20.73 -2.27
CA ASP A 102 9.79 20.90 -3.02
C ASP A 102 9.24 19.54 -3.47
N LEU A 103 7.91 19.35 -3.40
CA LEU A 103 7.26 18.10 -3.77
C LEU A 103 7.56 17.72 -5.23
N SER A 104 7.48 18.67 -6.14
CA SER A 104 7.73 18.49 -7.57
C SER A 104 9.17 18.05 -7.87
N SER A 105 10.15 18.65 -7.18
CA SER A 105 11.57 18.26 -7.24
C SER A 105 11.82 16.88 -6.63
N PHE A 106 11.19 16.57 -5.50
CA PHE A 106 11.29 15.25 -4.86
C PHE A 106 10.73 14.14 -5.78
N ILE A 107 9.53 14.33 -6.33
CA ILE A 107 8.92 13.35 -7.24
C ILE A 107 9.69 13.26 -8.56
N GLY A 108 10.17 14.37 -9.10
CA GLY A 108 11.00 14.38 -10.30
C GLY A 108 12.34 13.65 -10.11
N SER A 109 13.00 13.86 -8.98
CA SER A 109 14.26 13.17 -8.64
C SER A 109 14.03 11.68 -8.36
N LEU A 110 12.94 11.32 -7.69
CA LEU A 110 12.53 9.93 -7.50
C LEU A 110 12.24 9.23 -8.84
N THR A 111 11.61 9.94 -9.78
CA THR A 111 11.37 9.46 -11.15
C THR A 111 12.68 9.27 -11.92
N LYS A 112 13.65 10.18 -11.79
CA LYS A 112 14.99 10.00 -12.39
C LYS A 112 15.68 8.76 -11.81
N ALA A 113 15.70 8.63 -10.49
CA ALA A 113 16.28 7.47 -9.80
C ALA A 113 15.63 6.16 -10.29
N PHE A 114 14.32 6.17 -10.50
CA PHE A 114 13.59 5.06 -11.07
C PHE A 114 14.13 4.63 -12.44
N VAL A 115 14.30 5.57 -13.37
CA VAL A 115 14.67 5.21 -14.75
C VAL A 115 16.08 4.62 -14.78
N VAL A 116 16.94 5.13 -13.88
CA VAL A 116 18.28 4.58 -13.64
C VAL A 116 18.23 3.16 -13.07
N VAL A 117 17.31 2.86 -12.15
CA VAL A 117 17.16 1.51 -11.61
C VAL A 117 16.63 0.53 -12.66
N ILE A 118 15.70 0.95 -13.52
CA ILE A 118 15.25 0.12 -14.66
C ILE A 118 16.41 -0.13 -15.63
N SER A 119 17.18 0.89 -15.98
CA SER A 119 18.32 0.70 -16.88
C SER A 119 19.38 -0.22 -16.26
N LEU A 120 19.60 -0.13 -14.94
CA LEU A 120 20.44 -1.08 -14.21
C LEU A 120 19.88 -2.51 -14.29
N ALA A 121 18.57 -2.70 -14.15
CA ALA A 121 17.94 -4.02 -14.29
C ALA A 121 18.15 -4.62 -15.68
N VAL A 122 17.91 -3.82 -16.73
CA VAL A 122 18.14 -4.24 -18.11
C VAL A 122 19.63 -4.54 -18.35
N ALA A 123 20.52 -3.71 -17.82
CA ALA A 123 21.96 -3.90 -17.91
C ALA A 123 22.40 -5.22 -17.25
N LEU A 124 21.86 -5.57 -16.09
CA LEU A 124 22.16 -6.82 -15.39
C LEU A 124 21.62 -8.06 -16.12
N GLN A 125 20.48 -7.94 -16.80
CA GLN A 125 19.98 -8.99 -17.69
C GLN A 125 20.95 -9.22 -18.86
N VAL A 126 21.48 -8.15 -19.46
CA VAL A 126 22.47 -8.24 -20.54
C VAL A 126 23.81 -8.82 -20.05
N LEU A 127 24.20 -8.54 -18.82
CA LEU A 127 25.36 -9.19 -18.18
C LEU A 127 25.16 -10.70 -17.98
N ASN A 128 23.92 -11.19 -18.05
CA ASN A 128 23.54 -12.58 -17.80
C ASN A 128 24.13 -13.12 -16.49
N ILE A 129 24.16 -12.28 -15.44
CA ILE A 129 24.52 -12.72 -14.08
C ILE A 129 23.35 -13.58 -13.59
N GLY A 130 23.37 -14.86 -13.97
CA GLY A 130 22.42 -15.85 -13.49
C GLY A 130 22.51 -15.92 -11.96
N GLY A 131 21.44 -15.54 -11.27
CA GLY A 131 21.39 -15.61 -9.81
C GLY A 131 20.26 -14.80 -9.17
N PRO A 132 20.06 -14.95 -7.85
CA PRO A 132 18.99 -14.26 -7.12
C PRO A 132 19.06 -12.73 -7.22
N VAL A 133 20.26 -12.16 -7.34
CA VAL A 133 20.48 -10.70 -7.46
C VAL A 133 19.79 -10.13 -8.70
N SER A 134 19.84 -10.82 -9.83
CA SER A 134 19.17 -10.39 -11.06
C SER A 134 17.65 -10.36 -10.90
N GLN A 135 17.08 -11.37 -10.22
CA GLN A 135 15.64 -11.45 -9.95
C GLN A 135 15.14 -10.32 -9.05
N TYR A 136 15.89 -9.97 -8.00
CA TYR A 136 15.51 -8.85 -7.13
C TYR A 136 15.54 -7.50 -7.86
N ILE A 137 16.52 -7.29 -8.73
CA ILE A 137 16.61 -6.03 -9.47
C ILE A 137 15.53 -5.93 -10.54
N ILE A 138 15.16 -7.06 -11.18
CA ILE A 138 13.98 -7.11 -12.05
C ILE A 138 12.70 -6.80 -11.26
N PHE A 139 12.53 -7.41 -10.08
CA PHE A 139 11.37 -7.14 -9.23
C PHE A 139 11.27 -5.66 -8.83
N ILE A 140 12.39 -5.04 -8.43
CA ILE A 140 12.44 -3.61 -8.12
C ILE A 140 12.07 -2.80 -9.37
N ALA A 141 12.66 -3.11 -10.53
CA ALA A 141 12.35 -2.43 -11.78
C ALA A 141 10.89 -2.56 -12.22
N ASP A 142 10.24 -3.70 -11.96
CA ASP A 142 8.82 -3.94 -12.26
C ASP A 142 7.88 -3.27 -11.24
N TYR A 143 8.31 -3.14 -9.99
CA TYR A 143 7.55 -2.47 -8.94
C TYR A 143 7.51 -0.96 -9.16
N LEU A 144 8.61 -0.42 -9.68
CA LEU A 144 8.79 0.99 -9.95
C LEU A 144 7.62 1.58 -10.77
N PRO A 145 7.26 1.12 -12.00
CA PRO A 145 6.19 1.68 -12.81
C PRO A 145 4.85 1.81 -12.09
N ARG A 146 4.59 0.90 -11.15
CA ARG A 146 3.38 0.91 -10.33
C ARG A 146 3.35 2.10 -9.37
N ILE A 147 4.48 2.47 -8.80
CA ILE A 147 4.61 3.67 -7.95
C ILE A 147 4.27 4.91 -8.76
N ILE A 148 4.82 5.05 -9.98
CA ILE A 148 4.49 6.16 -10.87
C ILE A 148 3.00 6.17 -11.20
N GLY A 149 2.44 5.01 -11.57
CA GLY A 149 1.01 4.86 -11.82
C GLY A 149 0.16 5.33 -10.64
N ALA A 150 0.51 4.91 -9.42
CA ALA A 150 -0.19 5.30 -8.20
C ALA A 150 -0.10 6.81 -7.95
N VAL A 151 1.10 7.40 -8.06
CA VAL A 151 1.29 8.85 -7.89
C VAL A 151 0.50 9.62 -8.95
N LEU A 152 0.54 9.20 -10.22
CA LEU A 152 -0.22 9.81 -11.31
C LEU A 152 -1.73 9.71 -11.08
N VAL A 153 -2.23 8.56 -10.64
CA VAL A 153 -3.64 8.38 -10.31
C VAL A 153 -4.05 9.30 -9.17
N LEU A 154 -3.29 9.35 -8.06
CA LEU A 154 -3.59 10.26 -6.94
C LEU A 154 -3.61 11.73 -7.40
N THR A 155 -2.58 12.12 -8.17
CA THR A 155 -2.37 13.46 -8.74
C THR A 155 -3.54 13.88 -9.65
N LEU A 156 -3.79 13.11 -10.71
CA LEU A 156 -4.80 13.44 -11.71
C LEU A 156 -6.22 13.20 -11.20
N GLY A 157 -6.38 12.19 -10.35
CA GLY A 157 -7.67 11.81 -9.79
C GLY A 157 -8.23 12.85 -8.84
N VAL A 158 -7.41 13.52 -8.02
CA VAL A 158 -7.89 14.63 -7.19
C VAL A 158 -8.47 15.75 -8.06
N VAL A 159 -7.76 16.16 -9.12
CA VAL A 159 -8.24 17.19 -10.06
C VAL A 159 -9.55 16.78 -10.72
N LEU A 160 -9.63 15.53 -11.19
CA LEU A 160 -10.85 14.97 -11.79
C LEU A 160 -12.01 14.93 -10.78
N PHE A 161 -11.74 14.57 -9.53
CA PHE A 161 -12.76 14.40 -8.49
C PHE A 161 -13.26 15.73 -7.94
N GLU A 162 -12.42 16.76 -7.91
CA GLU A 162 -12.84 18.14 -7.66
C GLU A 162 -13.81 18.63 -8.75
N PHE A 163 -13.50 18.37 -10.02
CA PHE A 163 -14.39 18.69 -11.14
C PHE A 163 -15.72 17.93 -11.04
N LEU A 164 -15.65 16.60 -10.82
CA LEU A 164 -16.83 15.75 -10.71
C LEU A 164 -17.72 16.15 -9.53
N THR A 165 -17.13 16.40 -8.36
CA THR A 165 -17.86 16.84 -7.17
C THR A 165 -18.50 18.20 -7.38
N SER A 166 -17.80 19.13 -8.03
CA SER A 166 -18.34 20.46 -8.35
C SER A 166 -19.49 20.39 -9.35
N PHE A 167 -19.39 19.52 -10.35
CA PHE A 167 -20.45 19.27 -11.33
C PHE A 167 -21.71 18.71 -10.63
N ILE A 168 -21.52 17.68 -9.79
CA ILE A 168 -22.61 17.07 -9.05
C ILE A 168 -23.25 18.08 -8.08
N ALA A 169 -22.44 18.84 -7.34
CA ALA A 169 -22.93 19.87 -6.43
C ALA A 169 -23.78 20.94 -7.15
N LYS A 170 -23.36 21.38 -8.35
CA LYS A 170 -24.15 22.32 -9.16
C LYS A 170 -25.50 21.74 -9.57
N ALA A 171 -25.53 20.47 -10.01
CA ALA A 171 -26.77 19.77 -10.37
C ALA A 171 -27.75 19.70 -9.19
N PHE A 172 -27.25 19.37 -7.99
CA PHE A 172 -28.07 19.36 -6.77
C PHE A 172 -28.52 20.75 -6.33
N SER A 173 -27.67 21.77 -6.44
CA SER A 173 -28.03 23.15 -6.06
C SER A 173 -29.13 23.76 -6.94
N THR A 174 -29.32 23.26 -8.17
CA THR A 174 -30.37 23.75 -9.09
C THR A 174 -31.74 23.11 -8.78
N THR A 175 -31.75 21.97 -8.08
CA THR A 175 -32.96 21.19 -7.78
C THR A 175 -33.41 21.32 -6.32
N LEU A 176 -32.50 21.68 -5.40
CA LEU A 176 -32.79 21.85 -3.98
C LEU A 176 -33.19 23.30 -3.64
N PRO A 177 -34.33 23.52 -2.93
CA PRO A 177 -34.69 24.84 -2.42
C PRO A 177 -33.60 25.40 -1.48
N GLU A 178 -33.34 26.70 -1.55
CA GLU A 178 -32.39 27.48 -0.71
C GLU A 178 -32.46 27.17 0.80
N ARG A 179 -33.59 26.64 1.29
CA ARG A 179 -33.84 26.28 2.70
C ARG A 179 -33.03 25.09 3.22
N HIS A 180 -32.34 24.32 2.38
CA HIS A 180 -31.56 23.14 2.77
C HIS A 180 -30.10 23.16 2.30
N ARG A 181 -29.46 24.33 2.27
CA ARG A 181 -28.02 24.45 1.90
C ARG A 181 -27.12 23.48 2.67
N GLU A 182 -27.41 23.25 3.95
CA GLU A 182 -26.67 22.28 4.76
C GLU A 182 -26.74 20.84 4.22
N LEU A 183 -27.87 20.41 3.66
CA LEU A 183 -27.98 19.07 3.05
C LEU A 183 -27.18 19.00 1.75
N ALA A 184 -27.16 20.07 0.97
CA ALA A 184 -26.36 20.14 -0.25
C ALA A 184 -24.85 20.07 0.06
N ASP A 185 -24.42 20.78 1.10
CA ASP A 185 -23.02 20.76 1.56
C ASP A 185 -22.63 19.38 2.10
N LEU A 186 -23.48 18.75 2.93
CA LEU A 186 -23.24 17.39 3.40
C LEU A 186 -23.16 16.37 2.26
N LEU A 187 -24.06 16.44 1.27
CA LEU A 187 -24.03 15.55 0.12
C LEU A 187 -22.74 15.72 -0.68
N LYS A 188 -22.31 16.97 -0.90
CA LYS A 188 -21.05 17.28 -1.58
C LYS A 188 -19.85 16.67 -0.84
N ASP A 189 -19.79 16.85 0.47
CA ASP A 189 -18.70 16.32 1.29
C ASP A 189 -18.68 14.79 1.26
N LEU A 190 -19.85 14.14 1.30
CA LEU A 190 -19.96 12.68 1.23
C LEU A 190 -19.51 12.11 -0.11
N ILE A 191 -19.89 12.78 -1.20
CA ILE A 191 -19.44 12.42 -2.54
C ILE A 191 -17.92 12.57 -2.64
N MET A 192 -17.37 13.66 -2.12
CA MET A 192 -15.92 13.89 -2.12
C MET A 192 -15.17 12.81 -1.34
N ILE A 193 -15.63 12.49 -0.11
CA ILE A 193 -15.01 11.45 0.72
C ILE A 193 -15.08 10.09 0.02
N GLY A 194 -16.23 9.74 -0.57
CA GLY A 194 -16.40 8.49 -1.30
C GLY A 194 -15.48 8.38 -2.53
N LEU A 195 -15.36 9.47 -3.29
CA LEU A 195 -14.45 9.55 -4.44
C LEU A 195 -12.99 9.42 -3.99
N ILE A 196 -12.56 10.15 -2.95
CA ILE A 196 -11.20 10.04 -2.39
C ILE A 196 -10.94 8.61 -1.89
N ALA A 197 -11.91 7.96 -1.25
CA ALA A 197 -11.76 6.58 -0.79
C ALA A 197 -11.50 5.60 -1.94
N VAL A 198 -12.23 5.75 -3.05
CA VAL A 198 -11.99 4.99 -4.29
C VAL A 198 -10.61 5.33 -4.85
N LEU A 199 -10.23 6.61 -4.86
CA LEU A 199 -8.93 7.06 -5.38
C LEU A 199 -7.76 6.37 -4.68
N VAL A 200 -7.77 6.42 -3.35
CA VAL A 200 -6.74 5.85 -2.50
C VAL A 200 -6.73 4.33 -2.67
N THR A 201 -7.89 3.69 -2.74
CA THR A 201 -8.01 2.25 -2.99
C THR A 201 -7.31 1.84 -4.29
N VAL A 202 -7.58 2.56 -5.39
CA VAL A 202 -6.95 2.29 -6.70
C VAL A 202 -5.42 2.48 -6.61
N ALA A 203 -4.96 3.56 -5.99
CA ALA A 203 -3.54 3.84 -5.83
C ALA A 203 -2.82 2.76 -5.00
N LEU A 204 -3.42 2.30 -3.91
CA LEU A 204 -2.87 1.22 -3.09
C LEU A 204 -2.83 -0.10 -3.84
N ASN A 205 -3.88 -0.43 -4.60
CA ASN A 205 -3.89 -1.64 -5.42
C ASN A 205 -2.80 -1.62 -6.50
N MET A 206 -2.50 -0.45 -7.09
CA MET A 206 -1.37 -0.30 -8.00
C MET A 206 -0.05 -0.64 -7.29
N LEU A 207 0.13 -0.14 -6.07
CA LEU A 207 1.29 -0.41 -5.20
C LEU A 207 1.33 -1.86 -4.65
N LEU A 208 0.43 -2.75 -5.07
CA LEU A 208 0.30 -4.11 -4.52
C LEU A 208 0.08 -4.13 -3.00
N LEU A 209 -0.45 -3.04 -2.45
CA LEU A 209 -0.90 -2.95 -1.08
C LEU A 209 -2.37 -3.39 -1.00
N PRO A 210 -2.84 -3.86 0.17
CA PRO A 210 -4.21 -4.33 0.34
C PRO A 210 -5.22 -3.16 0.35
N GLY A 211 -5.42 -2.53 -0.81
CA GLY A 211 -6.32 -1.39 -0.99
C GLY A 211 -7.80 -1.75 -0.82
N GLU A 212 -8.16 -3.03 -0.99
CA GLU A 212 -9.53 -3.54 -0.82
C GLU A 212 -10.15 -3.26 0.56
N TYR A 213 -9.33 -3.03 1.58
CA TYR A 213 -9.80 -2.70 2.94
C TYR A 213 -10.06 -1.20 3.14
N VAL A 214 -9.49 -0.32 2.32
CA VAL A 214 -9.56 1.13 2.56
C VAL A 214 -10.97 1.68 2.34
N TYR A 215 -11.62 1.32 1.23
CA TYR A 215 -12.97 1.80 0.94
C TYR A 215 -13.99 1.40 2.02
N PRO A 216 -14.08 0.12 2.47
CA PRO A 216 -14.95 -0.28 3.58
C PRO A 216 -14.67 0.47 4.89
N LEU A 217 -13.39 0.67 5.24
CA LEU A 217 -13.00 1.39 6.45
C LEU A 217 -13.50 2.83 6.44
N ILE A 218 -13.30 3.55 5.33
CA ILE A 218 -13.76 4.93 5.19
C ILE A 218 -15.29 4.98 5.16
N LEU A 219 -15.94 4.08 4.39
CA LEU A 219 -17.39 4.02 4.30
C LEU A 219 -18.04 3.79 5.65
N GLY A 220 -17.49 2.87 6.45
CA GLY A 220 -17.97 2.62 7.80
C GLY A 220 -17.81 3.84 8.71
N ALA A 221 -16.69 4.58 8.62
CA ALA A 221 -16.50 5.82 9.39
C ALA A 221 -17.53 6.89 9.00
N VAL A 222 -17.80 7.01 7.70
CA VAL A 222 -18.80 7.92 7.15
C VAL A 222 -20.20 7.56 7.63
N ILE A 223 -20.57 6.27 7.61
CA ILE A 223 -21.87 5.79 8.13
C ILE A 223 -22.07 6.21 9.58
N ILE A 224 -21.04 6.09 10.42
CA ILE A 224 -21.10 6.50 11.83
C ILE A 224 -21.26 8.01 11.94
N GLY A 225 -20.38 8.78 11.30
CA GLY A 225 -20.39 10.25 11.40
C GLY A 225 -21.69 10.87 10.89
N VAL A 226 -22.15 10.45 9.71
CA VAL A 226 -23.41 10.90 9.11
C VAL A 226 -24.60 10.43 9.93
N GLY A 227 -24.59 9.17 10.36
CA GLY A 227 -25.66 8.59 11.17
C GLY A 227 -25.88 9.35 12.48
N ILE A 228 -24.80 9.70 13.18
CA ILE A 228 -24.85 10.51 14.39
C ILE A 228 -25.39 11.92 14.08
N SER A 229 -24.88 12.57 13.03
CA SER A 229 -25.33 13.91 12.62
C SER A 229 -26.83 13.94 12.29
N ILE A 230 -27.32 12.94 11.54
CA ILE A 230 -28.74 12.80 11.21
C ILE A 230 -29.57 12.54 12.47
N THR A 231 -29.10 11.68 13.36
CA THR A 231 -29.79 11.35 14.61
C THR A 231 -30.01 12.58 15.49
N GLU A 232 -28.98 13.42 15.65
CA GLU A 232 -29.11 14.68 16.39
C GLU A 232 -30.19 15.58 15.78
N ARG A 233 -30.12 15.81 14.48
CA ARG A 233 -31.07 16.68 13.76
C ARG A 233 -32.50 16.15 13.84
N LEU A 234 -32.69 14.86 13.54
CA LEU A 234 -34.01 14.23 13.46
C LEU A 234 -34.66 14.17 14.84
N VAL A 235 -33.94 13.71 15.86
CA VAL A 235 -34.52 13.54 17.20
C VAL A 235 -34.79 14.89 17.85
N ASN A 236 -33.91 15.89 17.67
CA ASN A 236 -34.15 17.23 18.20
C ASN A 236 -35.35 17.90 17.52
N SER A 237 -35.46 17.82 16.19
CA SER A 237 -36.62 18.38 15.46
C SER A 237 -37.94 17.76 15.95
N ILE A 238 -38.01 16.44 16.10
CA ILE A 238 -39.23 15.77 16.57
C ILE A 238 -39.54 16.17 18.02
N ALA A 239 -38.53 16.29 18.88
CA ALA A 239 -38.73 16.66 20.29
C ALA A 239 -39.14 18.14 20.47
N GLU A 240 -38.78 19.01 19.53
CA GLU A 240 -39.24 20.40 19.48
C GLU A 240 -40.68 20.49 19.00
N ASP A 241 -41.04 19.73 17.95
CA ASP A 241 -42.39 19.73 17.37
C ASP A 241 -43.42 19.00 18.24
N HIS A 242 -43.00 18.00 19.01
CA HIS A 242 -43.86 17.15 19.84
C HIS A 242 -43.35 17.06 21.28
N GLU A 243 -43.94 17.83 22.21
CA GLU A 243 -43.52 17.83 23.61
C GLU A 243 -43.63 16.46 24.30
N GLU A 244 -44.60 15.65 23.88
CA GLU A 244 -44.79 14.26 24.32
C GLU A 244 -43.59 13.35 23.97
N PHE A 245 -42.78 13.73 22.99
CA PHE A 245 -41.59 12.99 22.57
C PHE A 245 -40.34 13.33 23.41
N LYS A 246 -40.32 14.47 24.12
CA LYS A 246 -39.17 14.91 24.94
C LYS A 246 -38.68 13.85 25.94
N PRO A 247 -39.54 13.11 26.68
CA PRO A 247 -39.10 12.10 27.63
C PRO A 247 -38.42 10.87 26.98
N VAL A 248 -38.71 10.60 25.72
CA VAL A 248 -38.21 9.43 24.98
C VAL A 248 -37.07 9.77 24.02
N ALA A 249 -36.91 11.04 23.67
CA ALA A 249 -35.86 11.54 22.76
C ALA A 249 -34.46 11.04 23.14
N GLY A 250 -34.09 11.06 24.42
CA GLY A 250 -32.78 10.55 24.86
C GLY A 250 -32.56 9.06 24.57
N HIS A 251 -33.60 8.24 24.73
CA HIS A 251 -33.56 6.80 24.44
C HIS A 251 -33.49 6.56 22.93
N ALA A 252 -34.24 7.34 22.14
CA ALA A 252 -34.21 7.27 20.68
C ALA A 252 -32.81 7.60 20.13
N LYS A 253 -32.18 8.68 20.62
CA LYS A 253 -30.79 9.02 20.24
C LYS A 253 -29.82 7.90 20.55
N PHE A 254 -29.89 7.34 21.75
CA PHE A 254 -29.00 6.26 22.17
C PHE A 254 -29.14 5.02 21.28
N LEU A 255 -30.37 4.60 20.98
CA LEU A 255 -30.63 3.47 20.10
C LEU A 255 -30.12 3.71 18.68
N LEU A 256 -30.38 4.89 18.13
CA LEU A 256 -29.90 5.25 16.79
C LEU A 256 -28.37 5.31 16.74
N TYR A 257 -27.70 5.85 17.76
CA TYR A 257 -26.23 5.82 17.86
C TYR A 257 -25.69 4.40 17.88
N LEU A 258 -26.29 3.51 18.67
CA LEU A 258 -25.91 2.09 18.69
C LEU A 258 -26.07 1.45 17.30
N ILE A 259 -27.19 1.70 16.62
CA ILE A 259 -27.43 1.15 15.28
C ILE A 259 -26.37 1.64 14.30
N PHE A 260 -26.12 2.96 14.23
CA PHE A 260 -25.14 3.52 13.30
C PHE A 260 -23.71 3.08 13.62
N ILE A 261 -23.34 2.96 14.91
CA ILE A 261 -22.04 2.42 15.31
C ILE A 261 -21.91 0.97 14.86
N VAL A 262 -22.90 0.11 15.12
CA VAL A 262 -22.84 -1.30 14.73
C VAL A 262 -22.78 -1.47 13.22
N VAL A 263 -23.64 -0.77 12.47
CA VAL A 263 -23.65 -0.83 11.00
C VAL A 263 -22.35 -0.28 10.43
N GLY A 264 -21.84 0.82 10.98
CA GLY A 264 -20.58 1.42 10.56
C GLY A 264 -19.39 0.50 10.80
N VAL A 265 -19.26 -0.06 12.01
CA VAL A 265 -18.21 -1.04 12.35
C VAL A 265 -18.35 -2.31 11.51
N ALA A 266 -19.56 -2.81 11.30
CA ALA A 266 -19.82 -3.94 10.41
C ALA A 266 -19.35 -3.65 8.99
N GLY A 267 -19.63 -2.45 8.47
CA GLY A 267 -19.15 -1.98 7.17
C GLY A 267 -17.63 -1.89 7.11
N MET A 268 -16.99 -1.28 8.11
CA MET A 268 -15.53 -1.13 8.22
C MET A 268 -14.81 -2.47 8.06
N PHE A 269 -15.31 -3.49 8.75
CA PHE A 269 -14.67 -4.80 8.82
C PHE A 269 -15.26 -5.83 7.85
N SER A 270 -16.17 -5.42 6.97
CA SER A 270 -16.90 -6.33 6.06
C SER A 270 -16.00 -7.09 5.09
N SER A 271 -14.90 -6.48 4.64
CA SER A 271 -13.93 -7.12 3.74
C SER A 271 -12.86 -7.93 4.46
N PHE A 272 -12.79 -7.91 5.79
CA PHE A 272 -11.76 -8.65 6.53
C PHE A 272 -12.14 -10.12 6.67
N PRO A 273 -11.26 -11.08 6.31
CA PRO A 273 -11.54 -12.50 6.48
C PRO A 273 -11.84 -12.85 7.95
N GLY A 274 -12.90 -13.62 8.17
CA GLY A 274 -13.26 -14.12 9.50
C GLY A 274 -14.06 -13.16 10.39
N THR A 275 -14.41 -11.95 9.93
CA THR A 275 -15.14 -10.97 10.76
C THR A 275 -16.66 -11.16 10.75
N SER A 276 -17.24 -11.79 9.73
CA SER A 276 -18.70 -11.90 9.57
C SER A 276 -19.40 -12.52 10.78
N GLY A 277 -18.80 -13.56 11.39
CA GLY A 277 -19.35 -14.20 12.59
C GLY A 277 -19.27 -13.30 13.83
N VAL A 278 -18.17 -12.58 14.00
CA VAL A 278 -17.99 -11.61 15.10
C VAL A 278 -18.99 -10.47 14.95
N ILE A 279 -19.12 -9.91 13.74
CA ILE A 279 -20.08 -8.86 13.41
C ILE A 279 -21.51 -9.32 13.72
N ALA A 280 -21.89 -10.54 13.30
CA ALA A 280 -23.21 -11.09 13.57
C ALA A 280 -23.50 -11.23 15.07
N ASN A 281 -22.53 -11.76 15.85
CA ASN A 281 -22.69 -11.91 17.29
C ASN A 281 -22.83 -10.56 18.01
N VAL A 282 -22.04 -9.56 17.62
CA VAL A 282 -22.16 -8.20 18.15
C VAL A 282 -23.52 -7.60 17.79
N ALA A 283 -23.97 -7.76 16.54
CA ALA A 283 -25.27 -7.24 16.10
C ALA A 283 -26.44 -7.86 16.89
N TRP A 284 -26.43 -9.17 17.15
CA TRP A 284 -27.42 -9.83 18.00
C TRP A 284 -27.38 -9.32 19.44
N GLY A 285 -26.20 -9.19 20.03
CA GLY A 285 -26.05 -8.65 21.38
C GLY A 285 -26.61 -7.23 21.51
N VAL A 286 -26.33 -6.37 20.53
CA VAL A 286 -26.86 -5.00 20.50
C VAL A 286 -28.37 -4.99 20.23
N ALA A 287 -28.89 -5.85 19.36
CA ALA A 287 -30.33 -5.96 19.12
C ALA A 287 -31.10 -6.38 20.38
N ILE A 288 -30.56 -7.32 21.16
CA ILE A 288 -31.15 -7.73 22.45
C ILE A 288 -31.09 -6.57 23.46
N ALA A 289 -29.95 -5.90 23.58
CA ALA A 289 -29.80 -4.74 24.48
C ALA A 289 -30.77 -3.61 24.11
N ALA A 290 -30.94 -3.33 22.81
CA ALA A 290 -31.89 -2.36 22.29
C ALA A 290 -33.34 -2.75 22.64
N ALA A 291 -33.71 -4.02 22.46
CA ALA A 291 -35.04 -4.52 22.81
C ALA A 291 -35.33 -4.35 24.31
N LEU A 292 -34.36 -4.66 25.18
CA LEU A 292 -34.49 -4.47 26.63
C LEU A 292 -34.63 -2.98 27.01
N MET A 293 -33.93 -2.08 26.33
CA MET A 293 -34.06 -0.63 26.55
C MET A 293 -35.43 -0.05 26.16
N LEU A 294 -36.14 -0.68 25.22
CA LEU A 294 -37.48 -0.24 24.84
C LEU A 294 -38.54 -0.56 25.90
N VAL A 295 -38.31 -1.54 26.78
CA VAL A 295 -39.27 -1.95 27.83
C VAL A 295 -39.74 -0.79 28.71
N PRO A 296 -38.86 0.01 29.36
CA PRO A 296 -39.29 1.13 30.20
C PRO A 296 -39.96 2.25 29.40
N VAL A 297 -39.56 2.45 28.14
CA VAL A 297 -40.14 3.45 27.24
C VAL A 297 -41.59 3.08 26.91
N ILE A 298 -41.81 1.83 26.48
CA ILE A 298 -43.14 1.29 26.17
C ILE A 298 -44.03 1.35 27.40
N TYR A 299 -43.54 0.92 28.58
CA TYR A 299 -44.32 0.95 29.82
C TYR A 299 -44.79 2.36 30.20
N ARG A 300 -43.92 3.39 30.06
CA ARG A 300 -44.30 4.78 30.32
C ARG A 300 -45.38 5.26 29.35
N LEU A 301 -45.17 5.05 28.05
CA LEU A 301 -46.13 5.46 27.01
C LEU A 301 -47.49 4.79 27.19
N SER A 302 -47.52 3.48 27.46
CA SER A 302 -48.77 2.76 27.72
C SER A 302 -49.50 3.29 28.96
N LYS A 303 -48.76 3.61 30.04
CA LYS A 303 -49.36 4.16 31.27
C LYS A 303 -49.98 5.54 31.04
N ASP A 304 -49.36 6.38 30.23
CA ASP A 304 -49.86 7.73 29.96
C ASP A 304 -51.11 7.71 29.06
N LEU A 305 -51.18 6.79 28.08
CA LEU A 305 -52.38 6.56 27.26
C LEU A 305 -53.58 6.12 28.11
N VAL A 306 -53.37 5.22 29.08
CA VAL A 306 -54.43 4.74 29.99
C VAL A 306 -54.92 5.83 30.95
N LYS A 307 -54.12 6.86 31.22
CA LYS A 307 -54.54 8.00 32.04
C LYS A 307 -55.35 9.05 31.29
N GLN A 308 -55.26 9.08 29.96
CA GLN A 308 -56.00 10.02 29.12
C GLN A 308 -57.33 9.44 28.60
N SER A 309 -57.51 8.13 28.66
CA SER A 309 -58.77 7.40 28.38
C SER A 309 -59.69 7.32 29.59
#